data_AF-A0A3D5FPC2-F1
#
_entry.id   AF-A0A3D5FPC2-F1
#
_cell.length_a   1.000
_cell.length_b   1.000
_cell.length_c   1.000
_cell.angle_alpha   90.00
_cell.angle_beta   90.00
_cell.angle_gamma   90.00
#
_symmetry.space_group_name_H-M   'P 1'
#
loop_
_entity.id
_entity.type
_entity.pdbx_description
1 polymer ?
#
loop_
_entity_poly.entity_id
_entity_poly.type
_entity_poly.pdbx_seq_one_letter_code
_entity_poly.pdbx_strand_id
1 'polypeptide(L)'
;MRRLPLLLVSLAHFCVDSYATMLAPVLPLVIDRLGLSLASAGILGTIVSACNLSQPLLGIWADRMRRRWLVVGGLGLAAVFTPLMGIAPTYYTLVAALTI
;
A
#
# COMPACT_ATOMS: atom_id res chain seq x y z
N MET A 1 -7.10 29.57 12.69
CA MET A 1 -6.67 28.59 11.65
C MET A 1 -6.37 27.25 12.32
N ARG A 2 -7.11 26.17 12.04
CA ARG A 2 -6.85 24.86 12.64
C ARG A 2 -5.68 24.17 11.90
N ARG A 3 -4.43 24.52 12.25
CA ARG A 3 -3.22 24.02 11.56
C ARG A 3 -2.88 22.56 11.91
N LEU A 4 -3.08 22.15 13.16
CA LEU A 4 -2.71 20.81 13.64
C LEU A 4 -3.47 19.66 12.94
N PRO A 5 -4.80 19.71 12.74
CA PRO A 5 -5.51 18.63 12.06
C PRO A 5 -5.11 18.46 10.60
N LEU A 6 -4.80 19.57 9.91
CA LEU A 6 -4.31 19.54 8.53
C LEU A 6 -2.95 18.84 8.46
N LEU A 7 -2.02 19.20 9.35
CA LEU A 7 -0.71 18.55 9.43
C LEU A 7 -0.83 17.04 9.70
N LEU A 8 -1.71 16.63 10.62
CA LEU A 8 -1.93 15.22 10.93
C LEU A 8 -2.47 14.44 9.72
N VAL A 9 -3.43 15.00 9.00
CA VAL A 9 -3.99 14.37 7.80
C VAL A 9 -2.95 14.30 6.69
N SER A 10 -2.19 15.39 6.46
CA SER A 10 -1.12 15.41 5.46
C SER A 10 -0.03 14.37 5.77
N LEU A 11 0.39 14.25 7.03
CA LEU A 11 1.38 13.26 7.44
C LEU A 11 0.86 11.83 7.29
N ALA A 12 -0.38 11.56 7.68
CA ALA A 12 -1.01 10.26 7.51
C ALA A 12 -1.09 9.87 6.02
N HIS A 13 -1.51 10.81 5.15
CA HIS A 13 -1.55 10.58 3.71
C HIS A 13 -0.17 10.33 3.13
N PHE A 14 0.82 11.15 3.52
CA PHE A 14 2.21 10.98 3.10
C PHE A 14 2.74 9.59 3.44
N CYS A 15 2.48 9.10 4.67
CA CYS A 15 2.88 7.75 5.07
C CYS A 15 2.20 6.69 4.19
N VAL A 16 0.88 6.76 4.00
CA VAL A 16 0.14 5.80 3.17
C VAL A 16 0.68 5.77 1.74
N ASP A 17 0.89 6.93 1.12
CA ASP A 17 1.40 7.02 -0.26
C ASP A 17 2.84 6.48 -0.36
N SER A 18 3.67 6.74 0.65
CA SER A 18 5.04 6.21 0.72
C SER A 18 5.03 4.67 0.79
N TYR A 19 4.13 4.09 1.58
CA TYR A 19 3.98 2.63 1.67
C TYR A 19 3.43 2.05 0.36
N ALA A 20 2.39 2.66 -0.23
CA ALA A 20 1.77 2.19 -1.47
C ALA A 20 2.74 2.18 -2.66
N THR A 21 3.75 3.05 -2.65
CA THR A 21 4.74 3.17 -3.73
C THR A 21 6.06 2.44 -3.46
N MET A 22 6.20 1.81 -2.28
CA MET A 22 7.45 1.16 -1.83
C MET A 22 7.87 -0.05 -2.69
N LEU A 23 6.94 -0.67 -3.42
CA LEU A 23 7.25 -1.81 -4.27
C LEU A 23 8.27 -1.45 -5.35
N ALA A 24 8.11 -0.30 -6.03
CA ALA A 24 8.97 0.08 -7.16
C ALA A 24 10.48 0.13 -6.81
N PRO A 25 10.92 0.81 -5.74
CA PRO A 25 12.34 0.83 -5.37
C PRO A 25 12.87 -0.52 -4.85
N VAL A 26 12.02 -1.37 -4.28
CA VAL A 26 12.43 -2.66 -3.69
C VAL A 26 12.28 -3.82 -4.67
N LEU A 27 11.56 -3.64 -5.78
CA LEU A 27 11.28 -4.68 -6.77
C LEU A 27 12.53 -5.41 -7.29
N PRO A 28 13.66 -4.74 -7.59
CA PRO A 28 14.88 -5.44 -8.03
C PRO A 28 15.41 -6.42 -6.97
N LEU A 29 15.33 -6.06 -5.69
CA LEU A 29 15.75 -6.92 -4.58
C LEU A 29 14.79 -8.11 -4.42
N VAL A 30 13.49 -7.90 -4.62
CA VAL A 30 12.49 -8.97 -4.60
C VAL A 30 12.74 -9.97 -5.73
N ILE A 31 13.04 -9.47 -6.94
CA ILE A 31 13.34 -10.31 -8.11
C ILE A 31 14.54 -11.20 -7.83
N ASP A 32 15.63 -10.61 -7.33
CA ASP A 32 16.86 -11.33 -7.00
C ASP A 32 16.64 -12.38 -5.89
N ARG A 33 15.94 -12.00 -4.81
CA ARG A 33 15.70 -12.88 -3.65
C ARG A 33 14.76 -14.05 -3.93
N LEU A 34 13.74 -13.85 -4.75
CA LEU A 34 12.73 -14.87 -5.05
C LEU A 34 12.96 -15.55 -6.42
N GLY A 35 14.01 -15.17 -7.16
CA GLY A 35 14.31 -15.71 -8.49
C GLY A 35 13.19 -15.46 -9.51
N LEU A 36 12.53 -14.30 -9.44
CA LEU A 36 11.35 -14.02 -10.26
C LEU A 36 11.72 -13.77 -11.72
N SER A 37 10.86 -14.23 -12.63
CA SER A 37 10.93 -13.80 -14.03
C SER A 37 10.42 -12.36 -14.17
N LEU A 38 10.90 -11.64 -15.17
CA LEU A 38 10.40 -10.30 -15.52
C LEU A 38 8.87 -10.30 -15.74
N ALA A 39 8.33 -11.37 -16.30
CA ALA A 39 6.88 -11.53 -16.49
C ALA A 39 6.14 -11.56 -15.14
N SER A 40 6.61 -12.36 -14.17
CA SER A 40 5.98 -12.44 -12.85
C SER A 40 6.09 -11.11 -12.07
N ALA A 41 7.22 -10.41 -12.16
CA ALA A 41 7.38 -9.08 -11.57
C ALA A 41 6.44 -8.04 -12.20
N GLY A 42 6.24 -8.09 -13.52
CA GLY A 42 5.28 -7.23 -14.23
C GLY A 42 3.83 -7.53 -13.83
N ILE A 43 3.48 -8.80 -13.64
CA ILE A 43 2.15 -9.20 -13.14
C ILE A 43 1.94 -8.66 -11.72
N LEU A 44 2.93 -8.79 -10.83
CA LEU A 44 2.87 -8.25 -9.47
C LEU A 44 2.60 -6.73 -9.48
N GLY A 45 3.36 -5.96 -10.26
CA GLY A 45 3.16 -4.52 -10.40
C GLY A 45 1.77 -4.17 -10.95
N THR A 46 1.25 -4.98 -11.87
CA THR A 46 -0.10 -4.83 -12.42
C THR A 46 -1.18 -5.05 -11.36
N ILE A 47 -1.05 -6.11 -10.54
CA ILE A 47 -1.97 -6.41 -9.45
C ILE A 47 -2.02 -5.25 -8.45
N VAL A 48 -0.87 -4.75 -8.00
CA VAL A 48 -0.80 -3.62 -7.07
C VAL A 48 -1.43 -2.36 -7.68
N SER A 49 -1.17 -2.10 -8.96
CA SER A 49 -1.80 -0.97 -9.67
C SER A 49 -3.32 -1.11 -9.79
N ALA A 50 -3.82 -2.34 -9.99
CA ALA A 50 -5.25 -2.61 -10.03
C ALA A 50 -5.91 -2.41 -8.66
N CYS A 51 -5.25 -2.75 -7.56
CA CYS A 51 -5.73 -2.47 -6.20
C CYS A 51 -5.90 -0.96 -5.96
N ASN A 52 -4.99 -0.12 -6.45
CA ASN A 52 -5.09 1.33 -6.33
C ASN A 52 -6.33 1.92 -7.04
N LEU A 53 -6.89 1.20 -8.03
CA LEU A 53 -8.13 1.62 -8.69
C LEU A 53 -9.34 1.64 -7.74
N SER A 54 -9.24 1.00 -6.56
CA SER A 54 -10.28 1.04 -5.53
C SER A 54 -10.31 2.37 -4.74
N GLN A 55 -9.25 3.19 -4.79
CA GLN A 55 -9.13 4.42 -4.00
C GLN A 55 -10.30 5.42 -4.21
N PRO A 56 -10.82 5.67 -5.42
CA PRO A 56 -11.97 6.55 -5.62
C PRO A 56 -13.26 6.02 -4.98
N LEU A 57 -13.48 4.70 -5.07
CA LEU A 57 -14.64 4.05 -4.47
C LEU A 57 -14.58 4.12 -2.93
N LEU A 58 -13.39 3.84 -2.37
CA LEU A 58 -13.13 3.99 -0.94
C LEU A 58 -13.24 5.44 -0.49
N GLY A 59 -12.86 6.41 -1.33
CA GLY A 59 -13.04 7.84 -1.08
C GLY A 59 -14.50 8.24 -0.97
N ILE A 60 -15.35 7.80 -1.91
CA ILE A 60 -16.81 8.03 -1.87
C ILE A 60 -17.42 7.39 -0.62
N TRP A 61 -16.99 6.17 -0.28
CA TRP A 61 -17.43 5.50 0.94
C TRP A 61 -16.97 6.23 2.21
N ALA A 62 -15.75 6.78 2.19
CA ALA A 62 -15.19 7.53 3.31
C ALA A 62 -15.91 8.84 3.60
N ASP A 63 -16.48 9.49 2.59
CA ASP A 63 -17.31 10.68 2.78
C ASP A 63 -18.66 10.36 3.43
N ARG A 64 -19.15 9.12 3.32
CA ARG A 64 -20.38 8.65 4.00
C ARG A 64 -20.13 8.12 5.42
N MET A 65 -18.89 7.73 5.74
CA MET A 65 -18.49 7.23 7.05
C MET A 65 -17.81 8.31 7.90
N ARG A 66 -17.60 8.03 9.20
CA ARG A 66 -16.79 8.91 10.05
C ARG A 66 -15.34 8.87 9.59
N ARG A 67 -14.91 9.86 8.78
CA ARG A 67 -13.57 10.02 8.18
C ARG A 67 -12.39 9.55 9.04
N ARG A 68 -12.42 9.81 10.35
CA ARG A 68 -11.32 9.48 11.28
C ARG A 68 -10.97 7.98 11.35
N TRP A 69 -11.96 7.09 11.24
CA TRP A 69 -11.71 5.65 11.42
C TRP A 69 -11.12 5.00 10.17
N LEU A 70 -11.49 5.51 8.99
CA LEU A 70 -10.94 5.02 7.72
C LEU A 70 -9.49 5.46 7.52
N VAL A 71 -9.14 6.69 7.92
CA VAL A 71 -7.74 7.16 7.88
C VAL A 71 -6.85 6.33 8.79
N VAL A 72 -7.28 6.07 10.03
CA VAL A 72 -6.51 5.25 10.99
C VAL A 72 -6.44 3.79 10.53
N GLY A 73 -7.54 3.24 10.03
CA GLY A 73 -7.58 1.87 9.51
C GLY A 73 -6.67 1.67 8.30
N GLY A 74 -6.77 2.56 7.30
CA GLY A 74 -5.92 2.50 6.10
C GLY A 74 -4.44 2.69 6.42
N LEU A 75 -4.09 3.64 7.30
CA LEU A 75 -2.71 3.81 7.77
C LEU A 75 -2.22 2.58 8.53
N GLY A 76 -3.06 1.98 9.37
CA GLY A 76 -2.73 0.76 10.11
C GLY A 76 -2.48 -0.43 9.19
N LEU A 77 -3.31 -0.64 8.18
CA LEU A 77 -3.13 -1.69 7.18
C LEU A 77 -1.82 -1.49 6.41
N ALA A 78 -1.60 -0.29 5.86
CA ALA A 78 -0.37 0.03 5.13
C ALA A 78 0.90 -0.17 6.00
N ALA A 79 0.88 0.32 7.24
CA ALA A 79 2.01 0.21 8.16
C ALA A 79 2.30 -1.24 8.60
N VAL A 80 1.30 -2.12 8.62
CA VAL A 80 1.47 -3.53 9.00
C VAL A 80 1.87 -4.38 7.79
N PHE A 81 1.17 -4.25 6.67
CA PHE A 81 1.28 -5.19 5.56
C PHE A 81 2.41 -4.85 4.57
N THR A 82 2.70 -3.58 4.33
CA THR A 82 3.78 -3.20 3.40
C THR A 82 5.17 -3.66 3.89
N PRO A 83 5.54 -3.56 5.18
CA PRO A 83 6.81 -4.10 5.66
C PRO A 83 6.93 -5.63 5.56
N LEU A 84 5.80 -6.37 5.52
CA LEU A 84 5.83 -7.83 5.37
C LEU A 84 6.45 -8.26 4.04
N MET A 85 6.49 -7.39 3.03
CA MET A 85 7.23 -7.61 1.77
C MET A 85 8.70 -7.99 2.02
N GLY A 86 9.35 -7.41 3.05
CA GLY A 86 10.75 -7.68 3.36
C GLY A 86 11.03 -9.07 3.96
N ILE A 87 9.99 -9.73 4.49
CA ILE A 87 10.09 -11.05 5.12
C ILE A 87 9.27 -12.12 4.38
N ALA A 88 8.64 -11.78 3.24
CA ALA A 88 7.81 -12.68 2.47
C ALA A 88 8.66 -13.83 1.89
N PRO A 89 8.43 -15.10 2.28
CA PRO A 89 9.25 -16.23 1.84
C PRO A 89 8.93 -16.70 0.42
N THR A 90 7.76 -16.32 -0.12
CA THR A 90 7.30 -16.77 -1.45
C THR A 90 6.59 -15.66 -2.21
N TYR A 91 6.49 -15.83 -3.54
CA TYR A 91 5.73 -14.92 -4.41
C TYR A 91 4.27 -14.76 -3.98
N TYR A 92 3.60 -15.85 -3.58
CA TYR A 92 2.20 -15.79 -3.17
C TYR A 92 1.99 -15.04 -1.85
N THR A 93 2.89 -15.21 -0.88
CA THR A 93 2.85 -14.45 0.37
C THR A 93 3.11 -12.97 0.14
N LEU A 94 3.94 -12.63 -0.84
CA LEU A 94 4.19 -11.25 -1.25
C LEU A 94 2.96 -10.62 -1.89
N VAL A 95 2.33 -11.30 -2.85
CA VAL A 95 1.09 -10.84 -3.48
C VAL A 95 0.02 -10.61 -2.40
N ALA A 96 -0.21 -11.58 -1.52
CA ALA A 96 -1.20 -11.48 -0.46
C ALA A 96 -0.96 -10.27 0.45
N ALA A 97 0.31 -10.02 0.86
CA ALA A 97 0.66 -8.88 1.69
C ALA A 97 0.41 -7.53 0.98
N LEU A 98 0.57 -7.45 -0.34
CA LEU A 98 0.44 -6.20 -1.10
C LEU A 98 -0.98 -5.93 -1.61
N THR A 99 -1.89 -6.90 -1.55
CA THR A 99 -3.28 -6.77 -2.03
C THR A 99 -4.30 -6.42 -0.94
N ILE A 100 -3.87 -6.35 0.32
CA ILE A 100 -4.71 -6.02 1.49
C ILE A 100 -4.82 -4.51 1.65
#